data_AF-X0W9N4-F1
#
_entry.id   AF-X0W9N4-F1
#
_cell.length_a   1.000
_cell.length_b   1.000
_cell.length_c   1.000
_cell.angle_alpha   90.00
_cell.angle_beta   90.00
_cell.angle_gamma   90.00
#
_symmetry.space_group_name_H-M   'P 1'
#
loop_
_entity.id
_entity.type
_entity.pdbx_description
1 polymer ?
#
loop_
_entity_poly.entity_id
_entity_poly.type
_entity_poly.pdbx_seq_one_letter_code
_entity_poly.pdbx_strand_id
1 'polypeptide(L)'
;RLVGSLKYNKKYVSQLKEEIAETQERRYPGDWVAMFIEGNGEEFDYGLDITECGIYKFYHAQGSDELTPYLCLSDCVVSEAFDRGLVRYKTLAEGAEVCDFRYKKGRKTFVNPLRDGWPPKFLNERA
;
A
#
# COMPACT_ATOMS: atom_id res chain seq x y z
N ARG A 1 -2.55 -5.11 18.65
CA ARG A 1 -1.47 -4.12 18.93
C ARG A 1 -2.09 -2.71 18.93
N LEU A 2 -1.78 -1.83 19.89
CA LEU A 2 -2.44 -0.51 20.10
C LEU A 2 -2.33 0.45 18.90
N VAL A 3 -1.24 0.38 18.12
CA VAL A 3 -0.99 1.34 17.03
C VAL A 3 -1.95 1.13 15.84
N GLY A 4 -2.38 -0.10 15.57
CA GLY A 4 -3.30 -0.38 14.48
C GLY A 4 -4.67 0.26 14.68
N SER A 5 -5.22 0.23 15.90
CA SER A 5 -6.51 0.84 16.21
C SER A 5 -6.55 2.36 15.99
N LEU A 6 -5.41 3.05 16.08
CA LEU A 6 -5.35 4.50 15.86
C LEU A 6 -5.54 4.86 14.37
N LYS A 7 -5.25 3.95 13.44
CA LYS A 7 -5.37 4.17 11.99
C LYS A 7 -6.78 3.90 11.43
N TYR A 8 -7.77 3.69 12.29
CA TYR A 8 -9.18 3.47 11.90
C TYR A 8 -10.14 4.42 12.59
N ASN A 9 -9.65 5.32 13.43
CA ASN A 9 -10.53 6.30 14.04
C ASN A 9 -10.90 7.40 13.03
N LYS A 10 -12.02 8.07 13.28
CA LYS A 10 -12.55 9.12 12.38
C LYS A 10 -11.59 10.27 12.16
N LYS A 11 -10.81 10.65 13.18
CA LYS A 11 -9.83 11.74 13.09
C LYS A 11 -8.73 11.41 12.09
N TYR A 12 -8.14 10.22 12.20
CA TYR A 12 -7.13 9.74 11.27
C TYR A 12 -7.67 9.68 9.84
N VAL A 13 -8.86 9.10 9.64
CA VAL A 13 -9.46 8.99 8.30
C VAL A 13 -9.76 10.35 7.69
N SER A 14 -10.22 11.33 8.48
CA SER A 14 -10.44 12.70 8.02
C SER A 14 -9.13 13.36 7.57
N GLN A 15 -8.08 13.26 8.38
CA GLN A 15 -6.76 13.80 8.04
C GLN A 15 -6.19 13.14 6.79
N LEU A 16 -6.31 11.81 6.69
CA LEU A 16 -5.87 11.07 5.51
C LEU A 16 -6.60 11.52 4.24
N LYS A 17 -7.90 11.84 4.30
CA LYS A 17 -8.65 12.38 3.15
C LYS A 17 -8.10 13.72 2.68
N GLU A 18 -7.80 14.62 3.63
CA GLU A 18 -7.21 15.94 3.35
C GLU A 18 -5.84 15.79 2.69
N GLU A 19 -4.94 15.00 3.30
CA GLU A 19 -3.60 14.71 2.76
C GLU A 19 -3.66 14.10 1.36
N ILE A 20 -4.60 13.17 1.12
CA ILE A 20 -4.76 12.54 -0.20
C ILE A 20 -5.30 13.53 -1.23
N ALA A 21 -6.18 14.45 -0.85
CA ALA A 21 -6.68 15.48 -1.75
C ALA A 21 -5.54 16.43 -2.19
N GLU A 22 -4.61 16.77 -1.30
CA GLU A 22 -3.44 17.60 -1.61
C GLU A 22 -2.52 16.96 -2.66
N THR A 23 -2.47 15.61 -2.73
CA THR A 23 -1.66 14.93 -3.77
C THR A 23 -2.07 15.30 -5.20
N GLN A 24 -3.31 15.76 -5.41
CA GLN A 24 -3.79 16.18 -6.72
C GLN A 24 -3.11 17.44 -7.24
N GLU A 25 -2.51 18.25 -6.36
CA GLU A 25 -1.70 19.39 -6.75
C GLU A 25 -0.44 19.01 -7.54
N ARG A 26 0.02 17.75 -7.41
CA ARG A 26 1.24 17.24 -8.10
C ARG A 26 2.44 18.17 -7.93
N ARG A 27 2.59 18.74 -6.72
CA ARG A 27 3.57 19.78 -6.41
C ARG A 27 5.01 19.34 -6.69
N TYR A 28 5.32 18.06 -6.46
CA TYR A 28 6.64 17.49 -6.73
C TYR A 28 6.53 16.33 -7.74
N PRO A 29 7.33 16.32 -8.82
CA PRO A 29 7.26 15.27 -9.84
C PRO A 29 7.47 13.86 -9.30
N GLY A 30 8.32 13.70 -8.28
CA GLY A 30 8.62 12.43 -7.63
C GLY A 30 7.62 11.98 -6.55
N ASP A 31 6.55 12.75 -6.31
CA ASP A 31 5.60 12.45 -5.24
C ASP A 31 4.55 11.41 -5.65
N TRP A 32 3.78 10.98 -4.65
CA TRP A 32 2.62 10.12 -4.83
C TRP A 32 1.42 10.93 -5.30
N VAL A 33 0.58 10.29 -6.12
CA VAL A 33 -0.77 10.76 -6.43
C VAL A 33 -1.73 9.63 -6.13
N ALA A 34 -2.74 9.94 -5.33
CA ALA A 34 -3.69 8.96 -4.86
C ALA A 34 -5.10 9.51 -4.75
N MET A 35 -6.07 8.59 -4.75
CA MET A 35 -7.47 8.87 -4.46
C MET A 35 -7.89 8.12 -3.20
N PHE A 36 -8.63 8.79 -2.33
CA PHE A 36 -9.21 8.15 -1.16
C PHE A 36 -10.47 7.38 -1.58
N ILE A 37 -10.58 6.13 -1.15
CA ILE A 37 -11.73 5.26 -1.42
C ILE A 37 -12.49 5.03 -0.12
N GLU A 38 -13.76 5.45 -0.09
CA GLU A 38 -14.65 5.17 1.04
C GLU A 38 -14.87 3.66 1.18
N GLY A 39 -14.72 3.14 2.39
CA GLY A 39 -15.10 1.77 2.71
C GLY A 39 -16.59 1.62 2.87
N ASN A 40 -17.11 0.45 2.49
CA ASN A 40 -18.49 0.05 2.79
C ASN A 40 -18.63 -0.55 4.20
N GLY A 41 -17.54 -0.71 4.95
CA GLY A 41 -17.52 -1.32 6.30
C GLY A 41 -17.60 -2.85 6.28
N GLU A 42 -18.02 -3.44 5.17
CA GLU A 42 -18.14 -4.89 4.99
C GLU A 42 -16.88 -5.48 4.36
N GLU A 43 -16.52 -5.05 3.15
CA GLU A 43 -15.36 -5.56 2.40
C GLU A 43 -14.05 -4.93 2.88
N PHE A 44 -14.09 -3.64 3.20
CA PHE A 44 -12.95 -2.88 3.74
C PHE A 44 -13.43 -1.60 4.46
N ASP A 45 -12.58 -1.06 5.32
CA ASP A 45 -12.90 0.10 6.17
C ASP A 45 -12.55 1.42 5.48
N TYR A 46 -11.46 1.44 4.71
CA TYR A 46 -11.10 2.51 3.76
C TYR A 46 -10.08 1.99 2.75
N GLY A 47 -9.90 2.69 1.65
CA GLY A 47 -8.92 2.35 0.63
C GLY A 47 -8.19 3.57 0.07
N LEU A 48 -7.13 3.29 -0.68
CA LEU A 48 -6.38 4.26 -1.46
C LEU A 48 -6.14 3.67 -2.84
N ASP A 49 -6.44 4.42 -3.88
CA ASP A 49 -6.04 4.11 -5.25
C ASP A 49 -4.86 5.01 -5.62
N ILE A 50 -3.65 4.45 -5.63
CA ILE A 50 -2.43 5.19 -5.97
C ILE A 50 -2.21 5.06 -7.48
N THR A 51 -2.32 6.17 -8.20
CA THR A 51 -2.11 6.25 -9.65
C THR A 51 -0.69 6.68 -10.03
N GLU A 52 0.01 7.33 -9.10
CA GLU A 52 1.43 7.67 -9.26
C GLU A 52 2.15 7.33 -7.94
N CYS A 53 3.26 6.59 -8.01
CA CYS A 53 3.97 6.11 -6.83
C CYS A 53 5.41 6.65 -6.81
N GLY A 54 5.77 7.37 -5.75
CA GLY A 54 7.11 7.96 -5.62
C GLY A 54 8.23 6.92 -5.58
N ILE A 55 7.98 5.75 -4.98
CA ILE A 55 8.91 4.61 -5.03
C ILE A 55 9.13 4.15 -6.48
N TYR A 56 8.05 3.90 -7.23
CA TYR A 56 8.17 3.42 -8.60
C TYR A 56 8.85 4.45 -9.50
N LYS A 57 8.46 5.72 -9.40
CA LYS A 57 9.12 6.83 -10.11
C LYS A 57 10.61 6.92 -9.80
N PHE A 58 10.99 6.77 -8.53
CA PHE A 58 12.38 6.83 -8.12
C PHE A 58 13.21 5.71 -8.77
N TYR A 59 12.79 4.45 -8.65
CA TYR A 59 13.52 3.32 -9.23
C TYR A 59 13.54 3.35 -10.75
N HIS A 60 12.44 3.78 -11.39
CA HIS A 60 12.40 3.99 -12.83
C HIS A 60 13.43 5.03 -13.30
N ALA A 61 13.55 6.15 -12.58
CA ALA A 61 14.54 7.19 -12.89
C ALA A 61 16.00 6.73 -12.72
N GLN A 62 16.24 5.65 -11.95
CA GLN A 62 17.55 5.02 -11.82
C GLN A 62 17.78 3.90 -12.86
N GLY A 63 16.78 3.56 -13.68
CA GLY A 63 16.83 2.41 -14.59
C GLY A 63 16.86 1.07 -13.85
N SER A 64 16.19 0.98 -12.70
CA SER A 64 16.18 -0.20 -11.82
C SER A 64 14.75 -0.67 -11.51
N ASP A 65 13.88 -0.66 -12.52
CA ASP A 65 12.48 -1.05 -12.39
C ASP A 65 12.31 -2.45 -11.77
N GLU A 66 13.22 -3.37 -12.06
CA GLU A 66 13.24 -4.75 -11.55
C GLU A 66 13.33 -4.85 -10.03
N LEU A 67 13.81 -3.80 -9.35
CA LEU A 67 13.91 -3.76 -7.90
C LEU A 67 12.61 -3.28 -7.23
N THR A 68 11.77 -2.53 -7.95
CA THR A 68 10.55 -1.94 -7.39
C THR A 68 9.59 -2.98 -6.80
N PRO A 69 9.30 -4.12 -7.47
CA PRO A 69 8.43 -5.16 -6.92
C PRO A 69 8.85 -5.65 -5.53
N TYR A 70 10.16 -5.77 -5.27
CA TYR A 70 10.67 -6.20 -3.97
C TYR A 70 10.41 -5.16 -2.89
N LEU A 71 10.57 -3.87 -3.19
CA LEU A 71 10.24 -2.80 -2.24
C LEU A 71 8.73 -2.72 -1.99
N CYS A 72 7.91 -3.00 -2.99
CA CYS A 72 6.45 -3.11 -2.85
C CYS A 72 6.01 -4.24 -1.90
N LEU A 73 6.87 -5.22 -1.58
CA LEU A 73 6.60 -6.24 -0.55
C LEU A 73 6.72 -5.69 0.87
N SER A 74 7.38 -4.55 1.08
CA SER A 74 7.46 -3.91 2.40
C SER A 74 6.07 -3.54 2.96
N ASP A 75 5.07 -3.37 2.09
CA ASP A 75 3.68 -3.16 2.48
C ASP A 75 3.12 -4.32 3.32
N CYS A 76 3.57 -5.56 3.09
CA CYS A 76 3.22 -6.69 3.95
C CYS A 76 3.78 -6.51 5.36
N VAL A 77 5.08 -6.22 5.47
CA VAL A 77 5.77 -5.99 6.75
C VAL A 77 5.09 -4.87 7.53
N VAL A 78 4.87 -3.73 6.87
CA VAL A 78 4.27 -2.53 7.48
C VAL A 78 2.83 -2.84 7.90
N SER A 79 2.04 -3.48 7.04
CA SER A 79 0.66 -3.82 7.37
C SER A 79 0.57 -4.77 8.57
N GLU A 80 1.42 -5.80 8.65
CA GLU A 80 1.43 -6.75 9.77
C GLU A 80 1.96 -6.10 11.08
N ALA A 81 3.03 -5.31 10.98
CA ALA A 81 3.59 -4.59 12.13
C ALA A 81 2.56 -3.65 12.76
N PHE A 82 1.79 -2.95 11.92
CA PHE A 82 0.77 -2.00 12.33
C PHE A 82 -0.65 -2.57 12.38
N ASP A 83 -0.86 -3.88 12.17
CA ASP A 83 -2.18 -4.51 12.22
C ASP A 83 -3.22 -3.81 11.30
N ARG A 84 -2.79 -3.47 10.07
CA ARG A 84 -3.60 -2.74 9.07
C ARG A 84 -4.43 -3.65 8.16
N GLY A 85 -4.18 -4.95 8.13
CA GLY A 85 -4.93 -5.90 7.30
C GLY A 85 -5.10 -5.47 5.85
N LEU A 86 -4.03 -5.01 5.19
CA LEU A 86 -4.03 -4.57 3.78
C LEU A 86 -4.33 -5.70 2.78
N VAL A 87 -5.17 -5.44 1.79
CA VAL A 87 -5.31 -6.22 0.56
C VAL A 87 -5.00 -5.29 -0.61
N ARG A 88 -4.13 -5.73 -1.51
CA ARG A 88 -3.83 -5.06 -2.79
C ARG A 88 -3.74 -6.11 -3.89
N TYR A 89 -4.47 -5.95 -4.99
CA TYR A 89 -4.48 -6.88 -6.13
C TYR A 89 -3.77 -6.30 -7.37
N LYS A 90 -3.80 -4.99 -7.56
CA LYS A 90 -3.17 -4.26 -8.66
C LYS A 90 -1.95 -3.51 -8.14
N THR A 91 -0.88 -3.44 -8.92
CA THR A 91 0.36 -2.78 -8.50
C THR A 91 1.04 -2.15 -9.71
N LEU A 92 1.37 -0.86 -9.60
CA LEU A 92 2.04 -0.10 -10.65
C LEU A 92 3.37 -0.75 -11.10
N ALA A 93 4.17 -1.22 -10.13
CA ALA A 93 5.43 -1.92 -10.39
C ALA A 93 5.28 -3.25 -11.15
N GLU A 94 4.06 -3.81 -11.21
CA GLU A 94 3.73 -5.01 -11.99
C GLU A 94 3.07 -4.68 -13.33
N GLY A 95 3.05 -3.40 -13.73
CA GLY A 95 2.43 -2.93 -14.96
C GLY A 95 0.92 -2.71 -14.88
N ALA A 96 0.32 -2.73 -13.68
CA ALA A 96 -1.06 -2.29 -13.53
C ALA A 96 -1.17 -0.76 -13.60
N GLU A 97 -2.37 -0.23 -13.83
CA GLU A 97 -2.62 1.23 -13.91
C GLU A 97 -2.73 1.90 -12.53
N VAL A 98 -2.86 1.10 -11.46
CA VAL A 98 -3.10 1.59 -10.10
C VAL A 98 -2.58 0.59 -9.07
N CYS A 99 -2.18 1.09 -7.90
CA CYS A 99 -2.11 0.27 -6.69
C CYS A 99 -3.41 0.41 -5.87
N ASP A 100 -4.20 -0.66 -5.76
CA ASP A 100 -5.54 -0.66 -5.17
C ASP A 100 -5.54 -1.08 -3.69
N PHE A 101 -4.97 -0.24 -2.83
CA PHE A 101 -4.89 -0.54 -1.41
C PHE A 101 -6.30 -0.55 -0.77
N ARG A 102 -6.67 -1.65 -0.12
CA ARG A 102 -7.90 -1.78 0.68
C ARG A 102 -7.52 -2.18 2.08
N TYR A 103 -7.85 -1.38 3.08
CA TYR A 103 -7.51 -1.66 4.48
C TYR A 103 -8.73 -2.14 5.26
N LYS A 104 -8.55 -3.21 6.04
CA LYS A 104 -9.59 -3.71 6.95
C LYS A 104 -8.97 -4.19 8.25
N LYS A 105 -9.45 -3.66 9.37
CA LYS A 105 -8.96 -4.02 10.70
C LYS A 105 -9.15 -5.52 10.95
N GLY A 106 -8.09 -6.18 11.43
CA GLY A 106 -8.12 -7.60 11.78
C GLY A 106 -8.17 -8.57 10.59
N ARG A 107 -8.13 -8.08 9.34
CA ARG A 107 -8.02 -8.96 8.16
C ARG A 107 -6.56 -9.40 7.97
N LYS A 108 -6.37 -10.59 7.39
CA LYS A 108 -5.05 -11.01 6.89
C LYS A 108 -4.57 -10.08 5.78
N THR A 109 -3.26 -9.87 5.73
CA THR A 109 -2.64 -9.08 4.68
C THR A 109 -2.38 -9.91 3.43
N PHE A 110 -2.63 -9.31 2.27
CA PHE A 110 -2.34 -9.87 0.95
C PHE A 110 -1.94 -8.73 0.02
N VAL A 111 -0.89 -8.93 -0.78
CA VAL A 111 -0.36 -7.87 -1.65
C VAL A 111 0.15 -8.51 -2.94
N ASN A 112 -0.42 -8.21 -4.10
CA ASN A 112 0.09 -8.71 -5.37
C ASN A 112 1.41 -7.98 -5.79
N PRO A 113 2.43 -8.69 -6.31
CA PRO A 113 2.55 -10.15 -6.36
C PRO A 113 3.06 -10.71 -5.03
N LEU A 114 2.16 -11.33 -4.25
CA LEU A 114 2.55 -12.27 -3.20
C LEU A 114 2.24 -13.63 -3.77
N ARG A 115 3.22 -14.17 -4.51
CA ARG A 115 3.06 -15.46 -5.15
C ARG A 115 2.95 -16.61 -4.14
N ASP A 116 3.38 -16.42 -2.87
CA ASP A 116 3.43 -17.53 -1.90
C ASP A 116 3.52 -17.15 -0.40
N GLY A 117 3.22 -15.90 -0.02
CA GLY A 117 3.28 -15.44 1.37
C GLY A 117 4.56 -14.70 1.73
N TRP A 118 4.45 -13.77 2.69
CA TRP A 118 5.55 -13.03 3.31
C TRP A 118 5.81 -13.61 4.72
N PRO A 119 7.07 -13.79 5.17
CA PRO A 119 8.31 -13.59 4.42
C PRO A 119 8.44 -14.58 3.24
N PRO A 120 9.16 -14.22 2.16
CA PRO A 120 9.37 -15.10 1.03
C PRO A 120 9.92 -16.46 1.48
N LYS A 121 9.43 -17.56 0.91
CA LYS A 121 9.76 -18.93 1.32
C LYS A 121 11.27 -19.25 1.25
N PHE A 122 12.05 -18.54 0.42
CA PHE A 122 13.51 -18.68 0.39
C PHE A 122 14.20 -18.28 1.70
N LEU A 123 13.52 -17.58 2.62
CA LEU A 123 14.04 -17.27 3.97
C LEU A 123 13.79 -18.40 4.98
N ASN A 124 12.90 -19.35 4.67
CA ASN A 124 12.52 -20.46 5.56
C ASN A 124 13.03 -21.83 5.08
N GLU A 125 13.69 -21.88 3.92
CA GLU A 125 14.47 -23.05 3.49
C GLU A 125 15.77 -23.06 4.30
N ARG A 126 15.76 -23.83 5.38
CA ARG A 126 16.86 -23.99 6.33
C ARG A 126 18.19 -24.31 5.65
N ALA A 127 19.21 -23.53 6.01
CA ALA A 127 20.55 -24.04 6.27
C ALA A 127 20.54 -25.02 7.46
#